data_AF-A0A7F8RWY4-F1
#
_entry.id   AF-A0A7F8RWY4-F1
#
_cell.length_a   1.000
_cell.length_b   1.000
_cell.length_c   1.000
_cell.angle_alpha   90.00
_cell.angle_beta   90.00
_cell.angle_gamma   90.00
#
_symmetry.space_group_name_H-M   'P 1'
#
loop_
_entity.id
_entity.type
_entity.pdbx_description
1 polymer ?
#
loop_
_entity_poly.entity_id
_entity_poly.type
_entity_poly.pdbx_seq_one_letter_code
_entity_poly.pdbx_strand_id
1 'polypeptide(L)'
;MLVILARARNSLQLRTGRIPDQLVILDMKHGVEAKNYEEIAKVEKLKPLEVELRRLEDLSESIVNDFAYMKKREEEMRDTNESTNTRVLYFSIFSMFCLIGLATWQVFYLRRFFKAKKLIE
;
A
#
# COMPACT_ATOMS: atom_id res chain seq x y z
N MET A 1 24.02 32.24 35.09
CA MET A 1 24.04 33.45 34.25
C MET A 1 23.88 33.01 32.79
N LEU A 2 22.77 33.17 32.06
CA LEU A 2 21.38 33.52 32.40
C LEU A 2 20.45 33.28 31.17
N VAL A 3 20.55 32.14 30.48
CA VAL A 3 19.65 31.79 29.32
C VAL A 3 19.00 30.40 29.47
N ILE A 4 18.80 29.94 30.70
CA ILE A 4 18.06 28.69 31.00
C ILE A 4 16.60 28.97 31.45
N LEU A 5 16.13 30.23 31.46
CA LEU A 5 14.93 30.60 32.25
C LEU A 5 13.86 31.44 31.54
N ALA A 6 13.59 31.23 30.25
CA ALA A 6 12.55 32.01 29.56
C ALA A 6 11.72 31.28 28.50
N ARG A 7 11.37 30.00 28.71
CA ARG A 7 10.18 29.43 28.03
C ARG A 7 9.50 28.28 28.78
N ALA A 8 9.54 28.33 30.11
CA ALA A 8 8.72 27.48 30.97
C ALA A 8 7.67 28.35 31.67
N ARG A 9 6.72 28.87 30.91
CA ARG A 9 5.47 29.38 31.48
C ARG A 9 4.33 29.07 30.53
N ASN A 10 3.40 28.27 31.08
CA ASN A 10 2.02 28.13 30.66
C ASN A 10 1.70 27.02 29.65
N SER A 11 1.59 25.79 30.16
CA SER A 11 0.41 24.91 29.95
C SER A 11 0.61 23.51 30.55
N LEU A 12 0.94 23.42 31.85
CA LEU A 12 0.62 22.21 32.62
C LEU A 12 -0.83 22.34 33.10
N GLN A 13 -1.78 22.03 32.21
CA GLN A 13 -3.07 21.50 32.61
C GLN A 13 -3.02 20.00 32.41
N LEU A 14 -2.57 19.31 33.46
CA LEU A 14 -2.74 17.86 33.61
C LEU A 14 -4.25 17.57 33.71
N ARG A 15 -4.88 17.23 32.58
CA ARG A 15 -6.23 16.69 32.56
C ARG A 15 -6.33 15.52 31.59
N THR A 16 -6.49 14.35 32.21
CA THR A 16 -7.14 13.16 31.67
C THR A 16 -6.35 12.34 30.66
N GLY A 17 -6.25 11.04 30.97
CA GLY A 17 -5.54 10.04 30.19
C GLY A 17 -6.00 9.98 28.74
N ARG A 18 -5.02 10.13 27.86
CA ARG A 18 -5.01 9.62 26.50
C ARG A 18 -3.53 9.51 26.13
N ILE A 19 -3.03 8.30 25.94
CA ILE A 19 -1.71 8.07 25.36
C ILE A 19 -1.72 8.83 24.02
N PRO A 20 -0.92 9.88 23.81
CA PRO A 20 -0.82 10.48 22.49
C PRO A 20 -0.22 9.41 21.58
N ASP A 21 -0.86 9.14 20.46
CA ASP A 21 -0.33 8.26 19.42
C ASP A 21 1.06 8.78 19.05
N GLN A 22 2.10 8.13 19.58
CA GLN A 22 3.47 8.49 19.30
C GLN A 22 3.74 8.07 17.86
N LEU A 23 3.55 8.99 16.92
CA LEU A 23 3.90 8.81 15.52
C LEU A 23 5.43 8.74 15.44
N VAL A 24 5.97 7.54 15.60
CA VAL A 24 7.38 7.24 15.39
C VAL A 24 7.59 7.19 13.88
N ILE A 25 8.05 8.30 13.31
CA ILE A 25 8.47 8.37 11.92
C ILE A 25 9.84 7.71 11.85
N LEU A 26 9.86 6.44 11.43
CA LEU A 26 11.10 5.71 11.15
C LEU A 26 11.59 6.12 9.76
N ASP A 27 12.48 7.12 9.70
CA ASP A 27 13.25 7.43 8.49
C ASP A 27 14.33 6.35 8.33
N MET A 28 13.97 5.26 7.65
CA MET A 28 14.88 4.16 7.39
C MET A 28 15.75 4.52 6.18
N LYS A 29 16.87 5.18 6.43
CA LYS A 29 17.89 5.42 5.42
C LYS A 29 18.59 4.10 5.08
N HIS A 30 18.40 3.62 3.85
CA HIS A 30 19.10 2.45 3.31
C HIS A 30 19.88 2.84 2.05
N GLY A 31 21.07 2.27 1.89
CA GLY A 31 21.94 2.50 0.74
C GLY A 31 23.20 3.34 1.05
N VAL A 32 23.74 3.98 0.01
CA VAL A 32 25.08 4.60 -0.06
C VAL A 32 25.38 5.73 0.95
N GLU A 33 24.42 6.15 1.77
CA GLU A 33 24.62 7.09 2.88
C GLU A 33 25.17 6.42 4.17
N ALA A 34 25.15 5.09 4.27
CA ALA A 34 25.69 4.36 5.42
C ALA A 34 27.17 3.95 5.27
N LYS A 35 27.76 4.06 4.08
CA LYS A 35 29.20 3.78 3.85
C LYS A 35 30.02 5.05 4.04
N ASN A 36 30.94 5.04 5.00
CA ASN A 36 31.87 6.12 5.27
C ASN A 36 32.99 6.18 4.20
N TYR A 37 32.69 6.80 3.05
CA TYR A 37 33.65 6.98 1.96
C TYR A 37 34.87 7.85 2.36
N GLU A 38 34.77 8.62 3.45
CA GLU A 38 35.87 9.46 3.94
C GLU A 38 37.01 8.66 4.58
N GLU A 39 36.72 7.48 5.13
CA GLU A 39 37.75 6.57 5.66
C GLU A 39 38.46 5.78 4.55
N ILE A 40 37.73 5.32 3.53
CA ILE A 40 38.30 4.58 2.40
C ILE A 40 39.22 5.49 1.56
N ALA A 41 38.84 6.74 1.34
CA ALA A 41 39.63 7.72 0.59
C ALA A 41 41.00 8.04 1.24
N LYS A 42 41.12 7.90 2.56
CA LYS A 42 42.38 8.15 3.29
C LYS A 42 43.32 6.95 3.29
N VAL A 43 42.80 5.73 3.11
CA VAL A 43 43.58 4.49 3.26
C VAL A 43 44.30 4.09 1.96
N GLU A 44 43.77 4.41 0.77
CA GLU A 44 44.29 3.83 -0.49
C GLU A 44 45.15 4.73 -1.39
N LYS A 45 45.31 6.04 -1.14
CA LYS A 45 46.03 6.95 -2.07
C LYS A 45 45.58 6.80 -3.54
N LEU A 46 44.28 6.61 -3.80
CA LEU A 46 43.75 6.56 -5.16
C LEU A 46 43.38 7.97 -5.63
N LYS A 47 43.49 8.23 -6.94
CA LYS A 47 43.12 9.53 -7.51
C LYS A 47 41.67 9.84 -7.14
N PRO A 48 41.34 11.06 -6.69
CA PRO A 48 39.99 11.41 -6.24
C PRO A 48 38.89 11.07 -7.26
N LEU A 49 39.24 11.00 -8.55
CA LEU A 49 38.36 10.61 -9.65
C LEU A 49 37.93 9.13 -9.62
N GLU A 50 38.80 8.20 -9.22
CA GLU A 50 38.46 6.76 -9.16
C GLU A 50 37.49 6.44 -8.02
N VAL A 51 37.61 7.16 -6.91
CA VAL A 51 36.70 7.05 -5.76
C VAL A 51 35.30 7.55 -6.15
N GLU A 52 35.24 8.64 -6.91
CA GLU A 52 33.97 9.20 -7.39
C GLU A 52 33.27 8.27 -8.39
N LEU A 53 34.03 7.64 -9.29
CA LEU A 53 33.54 6.62 -10.23
C LEU A 53 32.98 5.38 -9.51
N ARG A 54 33.71 4.84 -8.51
CA ARG A 54 33.24 3.72 -7.68
C ARG A 54 31.93 4.05 -6.97
N ARG A 55 31.83 5.29 -6.47
CA ARG A 55 30.64 5.78 -5.76
C ARG A 55 29.44 5.92 -6.69
N LEU A 56 29.65 6.37 -7.93
CA LEU A 56 28.59 6.43 -8.96
C LEU A 56 28.14 5.02 -9.39
N GLU A 57 29.07 4.08 -9.49
CA GLU A 57 28.78 2.68 -9.82
C GLU A 57 27.91 2.03 -8.72
N ASP A 58 28.31 2.16 -7.45
CA ASP A 58 27.54 1.69 -6.29
C ASP A 58 26.13 2.33 -6.23
N LEU A 59 26.03 3.62 -6.57
CA LEU A 59 24.74 4.34 -6.66
C LEU A 59 23.86 3.80 -7.78
N SER A 60 24.43 3.56 -8.96
CA SER A 60 23.70 3.02 -10.11
C SER A 60 23.19 1.61 -9.80
N GLU A 61 24.01 0.78 -9.16
CA GLU A 61 23.63 -0.57 -8.77
C GLU A 61 22.53 -0.57 -7.70
N SER A 62 22.56 0.38 -6.76
CA SER A 62 21.46 0.53 -5.79
C SER A 62 20.15 0.91 -6.50
N ILE A 63 20.19 1.86 -7.44
CA ILE A 63 19.01 2.29 -8.20
C ILE A 63 18.43 1.12 -9.01
N VAL A 64 19.26 0.30 -9.66
CA VAL A 64 18.78 -0.86 -10.43
C VAL A 64 18.09 -1.87 -9.51
N ASN A 65 18.64 -2.13 -8.33
CA ASN A 65 18.01 -3.00 -7.34
C ASN A 65 16.67 -2.46 -6.83
N ASP A 66 16.59 -1.15 -6.59
CA ASP A 66 15.35 -0.48 -6.17
C ASP A 66 14.27 -0.56 -7.26
N PHE A 67 14.66 -0.38 -8.53
CA PHE A 67 13.75 -0.58 -9.67
C PHE A 67 13.26 -2.03 -9.78
N ALA A 68 14.15 -3.01 -9.58
CA ALA A 68 13.77 -4.42 -9.58
C ALA A 68 12.77 -4.76 -8.46
N TYR A 69 12.98 -4.19 -7.27
CA TYR A 69 12.06 -4.32 -6.14
C TYR A 69 10.69 -3.68 -6.42
N MET A 70 10.68 -2.46 -6.96
CA MET A 70 9.44 -1.76 -7.33
C MET A 70 8.65 -2.54 -8.38
N LYS A 71 9.32 -3.06 -9.41
CA LYS A 71 8.69 -3.85 -10.46
C LYS A 71 8.05 -5.14 -9.93
N LYS A 72 8.73 -5.83 -9.01
CA LYS A 72 8.17 -7.02 -8.36
C LYS A 72 6.93 -6.69 -7.54
N ARG A 73 6.93 -5.56 -6.81
CA ARG A 73 5.73 -5.06 -6.12
C ARG A 73 4.60 -4.72 -7.07
N GLU A 74 4.90 -4.15 -8.23
CA GLU A 74 3.90 -3.81 -9.25
C GLU A 74 3.24 -5.08 -9.81
N GLU A 75 4.01 -6.13 -10.08
CA GLU A 75 3.50 -7.43 -10.49
C GLU A 75 2.58 -8.04 -9.42
N GLU A 76 2.99 -8.04 -8.15
CA GLU A 76 2.16 -8.51 -7.03
C GLU A 76 0.87 -7.69 -6.87
N MET A 77 0.96 -6.36 -7.08
CA MET A 77 -0.21 -5.48 -7.08
C MET A 77 -1.16 -5.78 -8.25
N ARG A 78 -0.63 -6.19 -9.41
CA ARG A 78 -1.41 -6.55 -10.59
C ARG A 78 -2.17 -7.86 -10.39
N ASP A 79 -1.51 -8.87 -9.84
CA ASP A 79 -2.11 -10.19 -9.55
C ASP A 79 -3.22 -10.08 -8.48
N THR A 80 -3.04 -9.21 -7.49
CA THR A 80 -4.06 -8.94 -6.47
C THR A 80 -5.32 -8.32 -7.10
N ASN A 81 -5.13 -7.42 -8.06
CA ASN A 81 -6.23 -6.75 -8.76
C ASN A 81 -6.99 -7.72 -9.68
N GLU A 82 -6.26 -8.62 -10.34
CA GLU A 82 -6.84 -9.64 -11.22
C GLU A 82 -7.66 -10.68 -10.44
N SER A 83 -7.17 -11.13 -9.28
CA SER A 83 -7.88 -12.12 -8.46
C SER A 83 -9.16 -11.57 -7.82
N THR A 84 -9.21 -10.27 -7.52
CA THR A 84 -10.40 -9.60 -7.01
C THR A 84 -11.43 -9.41 -8.12
N ASN A 85 -11.01 -8.88 -9.28
CA ASN A 85 -11.88 -8.64 -10.43
C ASN A 85 -12.54 -9.95 -10.91
N THR A 86 -11.76 -11.03 -10.97
CA THR A 86 -12.23 -12.34 -11.39
C THR A 86 -13.35 -12.88 -10.47
N ARG A 87 -13.18 -12.78 -9.15
CA ARG A 87 -14.20 -13.24 -8.18
C ARG A 87 -15.50 -12.43 -8.29
N VAL A 88 -15.38 -11.12 -8.44
CA VAL A 88 -16.53 -10.21 -8.62
C VAL A 88 -17.28 -10.53 -9.91
N LEU A 89 -16.56 -10.81 -11.00
CA LEU A 89 -17.15 -11.20 -12.27
C LEU A 89 -17.96 -12.50 -12.15
N TYR A 90 -17.44 -13.52 -11.46
CA TYR A 90 -18.19 -14.77 -11.20
C TYR A 90 -19.47 -14.52 -10.39
N PHE A 91 -19.42 -13.70 -9.33
CA PHE A 91 -20.63 -13.35 -8.57
C PHE A 91 -21.65 -12.57 -9.40
N SER A 92 -21.19 -11.68 -10.28
CA SER A 92 -22.06 -10.91 -11.18
C SER A 92 -22.81 -11.82 -12.16
N ILE A 93 -22.09 -12.77 -12.79
CA ILE A 93 -22.69 -13.76 -13.70
C ILE A 93 -23.69 -14.64 -12.95
N PHE A 94 -23.33 -15.14 -11.77
CA PHE A 94 -24.25 -15.94 -10.94
C PHE A 94 -25.52 -15.15 -10.58
N SER A 95 -25.37 -13.89 -10.16
CA SER A 95 -26.48 -13.00 -9.83
C SER A 95 -27.42 -12.82 -11.04
N MET A 96 -26.87 -12.60 -12.23
CA MET A 96 -27.66 -12.48 -13.47
C MET A 96 -28.50 -13.73 -13.75
N PHE A 97 -27.92 -14.93 -13.61
CA PHE A 97 -28.66 -16.18 -13.77
C PHE A 97 -29.76 -16.34 -12.72
N CYS A 98 -29.48 -16.01 -11.45
CA CYS A 98 -30.48 -16.02 -10.38
C CYS A 98 -31.65 -15.09 -10.68
N LEU A 99 -31.40 -13.88 -11.17
CA LEU A 99 -32.46 -12.92 -11.53
C LEU A 99 -33.36 -13.45 -12.65
N ILE A 100 -32.78 -14.05 -13.70
CA ILE A 100 -33.54 -14.67 -14.79
C ILE A 100 -34.37 -15.85 -14.27
N GLY A 101 -33.77 -16.70 -13.43
CA GLY A 101 -34.47 -17.83 -12.79
C GLY A 101 -35.64 -17.37 -11.91
N LEU A 102 -35.44 -16.35 -11.09
CA LEU A 102 -36.50 -15.78 -10.26
C LEU A 102 -37.59 -15.11 -11.10
N ALA A 103 -37.23 -14.37 -12.15
CA ALA A 103 -38.21 -13.74 -13.04
C ALA A 103 -39.10 -14.77 -13.74
N THR A 104 -38.50 -15.83 -14.29
CA THR A 104 -39.25 -16.94 -14.91
C THR A 104 -40.12 -17.67 -13.89
N TRP A 105 -39.60 -17.92 -12.68
CA TRP A 105 -40.35 -18.52 -11.59
C TRP A 105 -41.55 -17.66 -11.16
N GLN A 106 -41.37 -16.35 -11.02
CA GLN A 106 -42.44 -15.40 -10.69
C GLN A 106 -43.58 -15.46 -11.72
N VAL A 107 -43.24 -15.45 -13.02
CA VAL A 107 -44.24 -15.55 -14.10
C VAL A 107 -44.96 -16.91 -14.04
N PHE A 108 -44.23 -18.00 -13.84
CA PHE A 108 -44.83 -19.33 -13.72
C PHE A 108 -45.77 -19.44 -12.51
N TYR A 109 -45.35 -18.92 -11.35
CA TYR A 109 -46.16 -18.91 -10.13
C TYR A 109 -47.46 -18.14 -10.34
N LEU A 110 -47.41 -16.94 -10.91
CA LEU A 110 -48.60 -16.14 -11.21
C LEU A 110 -49.52 -16.86 -12.21
N ARG A 111 -48.96 -17.44 -13.29
CA ARG A 111 -49.72 -18.24 -14.26
C ARG A 111 -50.42 -19.44 -13.59
N ARG A 112 -49.74 -20.14 -12.70
CA ARG A 112 -50.29 -21.28 -11.94
C ARG A 112 -51.39 -20.82 -10.98
N PHE A 113 -51.18 -19.71 -10.29
CA PHE A 113 -52.13 -19.13 -9.34
C PHE A 113 -53.43 -18.71 -10.02
N PHE A 114 -53.37 -18.01 -11.17
CA PHE A 114 -54.55 -17.61 -11.92
C PHE A 114 -55.32 -18.80 -12.50
N LYS A 115 -54.60 -19.83 -13.00
CA LYS A 115 -55.23 -21.09 -13.44
C LYS A 115 -55.95 -21.80 -12.28
N ALA A 116 -55.33 -21.88 -11.11
CA ALA A 116 -55.90 -22.53 -9.94
C ALA A 116 -57.17 -21.82 -9.41
N LYS A 117 -57.24 -20.49 -9.59
CA LYS A 117 -58.40 -19.68 -9.19
C LYS A 117 -59.48 -19.52 -10.28
N LYS A 118 -59.34 -20.16 -11.45
CA LYS A 118 -60.26 -20.05 -12.61
C LYS A 118 -60.55 -18.59 -13.04
N LEU A 119 -59.58 -17.69 -12.89
CA LEU A 119 -59.78 -16.26 -13.22
C LEU A 119 -59.55 -15.96 -14.71
N ILE A 120 -58.81 -16.81 -15.44
CA ILE A 120 -58.52 -16.67 -16.87
C ILE A 120 -58.49 -18.10 -17.46
N GLU A 121 -59.38 -18.39 -18.43
CA GLU A 121 -59.24 -19.49 -19.39
C GLU A 121 -58.19 -19.14 -20.45
#